data_AF-L8PIH1-F1
#
_entry.id   AF-L8PIH1-F1
#
_cell.length_a   1.000
_cell.length_b   1.000
_cell.length_c   1.000
_cell.angle_alpha   90.00
_cell.angle_beta   90.00
_cell.angle_gamma   90.00
#
_symmetry.space_group_name_H-M   'P 1'
#
loop_
_entity.id
_entity.type
_entity.pdbx_description
1 polymer ?
#
loop_
_entity_poly.entity_id
_entity_poly.type
_entity_poly.pdbx_seq_one_letter_code
_entity_poly.pdbx_strand_id
1 'polypeptide(L)'
;MLEFRHVHRLVDLAEEGVHSWQIRVSVGDEAVGSLRATRGLYWKAGNLYERMADEQSFPALVAEQLLDAEGKFRPGFEDFVDMASSILVLDELDLVEPWNDPWIVAGVASSAIERLTDNQFAVVFPRAVSGGVGALLLAEAAALLSAEPFSDDLLIIDTALAAPEEAAHRVRERLRTRARYGGADPWSKDWEEEDEADGEVLTARTAAVLRLALQELSDQAWQEVTELGDEPLRRGANGLFGALPPVTLHQDGAWRRQMARAFDDLAADLASTEVEPRSTGEEMALHLGIARAKDLTRNRPHRVHEIVADLPEHRRDFDWAACSDLLFEDHDVLMLFDNSLDGIEDDDTEVNQTLGVVNLAPLDWFTPFDPEHARDPSRGFRHR
;
A
#
# COMPACT_ATOMS: atom_id res chain seq x y z
N MET A 1 10.93 -9.08 11.07
CA MET A 1 10.85 -10.05 9.96
C MET A 1 9.83 -11.12 10.34
N LEU A 2 8.90 -11.47 9.43
CA LEU A 2 7.95 -12.56 9.63
C LEU A 2 8.39 -13.76 8.79
N GLU A 3 8.50 -14.93 9.42
CA GLU A 3 8.82 -16.19 8.76
C GLU A 3 7.59 -17.10 8.79
N PHE A 4 7.11 -17.50 7.61
CA PHE A 4 5.93 -18.34 7.48
C PHE A 4 6.36 -19.79 7.33
N ARG A 5 6.03 -20.63 8.32
CA ARG A 5 6.27 -22.06 8.27
C ARG A 5 4.95 -22.80 8.07
N HIS A 6 4.76 -23.35 6.88
CA HIS A 6 3.63 -24.23 6.62
C HIS A 6 3.77 -25.51 7.45
N VAL A 7 2.79 -25.80 8.29
CA VAL A 7 2.71 -27.03 9.07
C VAL A 7 1.68 -27.91 8.39
N HIS A 8 2.16 -28.93 7.70
CA HIS A 8 1.28 -29.84 7.00
C HIS A 8 0.92 -31.02 7.87
N ARG A 9 -0.38 -31.28 8.01
CA ARG A 9 -0.92 -32.54 8.50
C ARG A 9 -1.91 -33.07 7.47
N LEU A 10 -1.41 -33.62 6.38
CA LEU A 10 -2.25 -34.44 5.52
C LEU A 10 -2.42 -35.80 6.15
N VAL A 11 -3.67 -36.20 6.30
CA VAL A 11 -4.02 -37.61 6.45
C VAL A 11 -4.07 -38.28 5.06
N ASP A 12 -4.27 -37.51 3.97
CA ASP A 12 -4.22 -37.98 2.58
C ASP A 12 -3.80 -36.84 1.59
N LEU A 13 -2.82 -37.11 0.72
CA LEU A 13 -2.32 -36.20 -0.33
C LEU A 13 -3.30 -35.96 -1.48
N ALA A 14 -4.33 -36.80 -1.63
CA ALA A 14 -5.37 -36.63 -2.64
C ALA A 14 -6.47 -35.64 -2.23
N GLU A 15 -6.46 -35.18 -0.97
CA GLU A 15 -7.55 -34.43 -0.34
C GLU A 15 -7.09 -33.03 0.09
N GLU A 16 -7.08 -32.09 -0.86
CA GLU A 16 -6.67 -30.68 -0.67
C GLU A 16 -7.74 -29.85 0.09
N GLY A 17 -7.34 -28.84 0.89
CA GLY A 17 -8.26 -27.75 1.25
C GLY A 17 -8.17 -27.14 2.66
N VAL A 18 -7.44 -27.73 3.61
CA VAL A 18 -7.12 -27.08 4.90
C VAL A 18 -5.61 -27.01 5.07
N HIS A 19 -5.07 -25.82 5.31
CA HIS A 19 -3.64 -25.57 5.50
C HIS A 19 -3.39 -24.85 6.82
N SER A 20 -2.55 -25.42 7.68
CA SER A 20 -2.14 -24.77 8.92
C SER A 20 -0.75 -24.16 8.78
N TRP A 21 -0.57 -23.00 9.37
CA TRP A 21 0.66 -22.22 9.35
C TRP A 21 1.05 -21.87 10.76
N GLN A 22 2.33 -22.07 11.08
CA GLN A 22 2.97 -21.41 12.20
C GLN A 22 3.79 -20.26 11.66
N ILE A 23 3.43 -19.04 12.04
CA ILE A 23 4.10 -17.82 11.63
C ILE A 23 5.02 -17.43 12.77
N ARG A 24 6.33 -17.42 12.56
CA ARG A 24 7.30 -16.93 13.54
C ARG A 24 7.48 -15.43 13.37
N VAL A 25 7.40 -14.71 14.48
CA VAL A 25 7.64 -13.26 14.54
C VAL A 25 9.04 -13.04 15.07
N SER A 26 9.85 -12.27 14.33
CA SER A 26 11.26 -12.04 14.68
C SER A 26 11.65 -10.57 14.55
N VAL A 27 12.57 -10.10 15.40
CA VAL A 27 13.17 -8.77 15.36
C VAL A 27 14.68 -8.94 15.17
N GLY A 28 15.20 -8.53 14.01
CA GLY A 28 16.51 -9.01 13.57
C GLY A 28 16.50 -10.55 13.49
N ASP A 29 17.45 -11.18 14.17
CA ASP A 29 17.60 -12.64 14.27
C ASP A 29 16.92 -13.25 15.51
N GLU A 30 16.30 -12.43 16.37
CA GLU A 30 15.67 -12.88 17.61
C GLU A 30 14.17 -13.20 17.40
N ALA A 31 13.74 -14.39 17.80
CA ALA A 31 12.33 -14.78 17.77
C ALA A 31 11.59 -14.16 18.96
N VAL A 32 10.58 -13.34 18.69
CA VAL A 32 9.78 -12.62 19.69
C VAL A 32 8.37 -13.20 19.89
N GLY A 33 8.03 -14.23 19.11
CA GLY A 33 6.80 -15.00 19.30
C GLY A 33 6.30 -15.67 18.03
N SER A 34 5.03 -16.03 18.01
CA SER A 34 4.39 -16.68 16.89
C SER A 34 2.87 -16.44 16.80
N LEU A 35 2.33 -16.67 15.60
CA LEU A 35 0.91 -16.65 15.28
C LEU A 35 0.55 -17.92 14.51
N ARG A 36 -0.49 -18.62 14.92
CA ARG A 36 -1.10 -19.71 14.15
C ARG A 36 -2.12 -19.15 13.17
N ALA A 37 -2.13 -19.69 11.96
CA ALA A 37 -3.16 -19.42 10.97
C ALA A 37 -3.66 -20.73 10.34
N THR A 38 -4.98 -20.86 10.15
CA THR A 38 -5.59 -22.00 9.48
C THR A 38 -6.41 -21.54 8.29
N ARG A 39 -6.02 -21.93 7.08
CA ARG A 39 -6.66 -21.56 5.83
C ARG A 39 -7.56 -22.70 5.34
N GLY A 40 -8.85 -22.44 5.20
CA GLY A 40 -9.86 -23.35 4.64
C GLY A 40 -10.28 -22.90 3.24
N LEU A 41 -10.09 -23.74 2.23
CA LEU A 41 -10.42 -23.49 0.82
C LEU A 41 -11.69 -24.25 0.44
N TYR A 42 -12.84 -23.57 0.48
CA TYR A 42 -14.16 -24.18 0.27
C TYR A 42 -14.26 -24.89 -1.10
N TRP A 43 -13.77 -24.27 -2.17
CA TRP A 43 -13.84 -24.84 -3.52
C TRP A 43 -12.91 -26.06 -3.75
N LYS A 44 -11.99 -26.35 -2.82
CA LYS A 44 -11.07 -27.49 -2.92
C LYS A 44 -11.44 -28.68 -2.03
N ALA A 45 -12.26 -28.48 -0.99
CA ALA A 45 -12.62 -29.51 -0.03
C ALA A 45 -14.12 -29.84 -0.08
N GLY A 46 -14.47 -31.08 -0.39
CA GLY A 46 -15.86 -31.56 -0.34
C GLY A 46 -16.42 -31.77 1.07
N ASN A 47 -15.59 -31.67 2.11
CA ASN A 47 -15.94 -31.84 3.53
C ASN A 47 -15.18 -30.85 4.44
N LEU A 48 -15.12 -29.56 4.06
CA LEU A 48 -14.35 -28.54 4.79
C LEU A 48 -14.70 -28.48 6.28
N TYR A 49 -15.97 -28.68 6.65
CA TYR A 49 -16.43 -28.75 8.03
C TYR A 49 -15.67 -29.79 8.86
N GLU A 50 -15.67 -31.06 8.40
CA GLU A 50 -15.07 -32.19 9.10
C GLU A 50 -13.56 -31.97 9.30
N ARG A 51 -12.90 -31.46 8.25
CA ARG A 51 -11.45 -31.21 8.26
C ARG A 51 -11.03 -30.09 9.21
N MET A 52 -11.84 -29.06 9.36
CA MET A 52 -11.59 -28.00 10.34
C MET A 52 -11.99 -28.43 11.76
N ALA A 53 -12.99 -29.32 11.90
CA ALA A 53 -13.48 -29.83 13.18
C ALA A 53 -12.52 -30.83 13.87
N ASP A 54 -11.78 -31.63 13.11
CA ASP A 54 -10.82 -32.63 13.61
C ASP A 54 -9.66 -32.04 14.43
N GLU A 55 -9.46 -30.73 14.38
CA GLU A 55 -8.38 -30.02 15.05
C GLU A 55 -8.62 -29.75 16.56
N GLN A 56 -9.80 -30.08 17.13
CA GLN A 56 -10.18 -29.80 18.53
C GLN A 56 -9.66 -28.45 19.06
N SER A 57 -9.85 -27.39 18.27
CA SER A 57 -9.29 -26.05 18.47
C SER A 57 -10.25 -24.97 17.96
N PHE A 58 -9.88 -23.70 18.02
CA PHE A 58 -10.72 -22.59 17.57
C PHE A 58 -11.23 -22.74 16.10
N PRO A 59 -10.44 -23.26 15.14
CA PRO A 59 -10.95 -23.64 13.82
C PRO A 59 -12.18 -24.56 13.82
N ALA A 60 -12.32 -25.46 14.79
CA ALA A 60 -13.49 -26.34 14.91
C ALA A 60 -14.74 -25.55 15.28
N LEU A 61 -14.61 -24.57 16.18
CA LEU A 61 -15.69 -23.63 16.52
C LEU A 61 -16.09 -22.78 15.31
N VAL A 62 -15.10 -22.30 14.54
CA VAL A 62 -15.35 -21.56 13.30
C VAL A 62 -16.11 -22.44 12.30
N ALA A 63 -15.70 -23.69 12.11
CA ALA A 63 -16.40 -24.62 11.24
C ALA A 63 -17.84 -24.87 11.69
N GLU A 64 -18.08 -25.03 13.00
CA GLU A 64 -19.42 -25.19 13.56
C GLU A 64 -20.35 -24.03 13.24
N GLN A 65 -19.85 -22.80 13.36
CA GLN A 65 -20.65 -21.60 13.19
C GLN A 65 -20.82 -21.17 11.73
N LEU A 66 -19.82 -21.41 10.87
CA LEU A 66 -19.82 -20.92 9.48
C LEU A 66 -20.28 -21.97 8.47
N LEU A 67 -20.09 -23.26 8.77
CA LEU A 67 -20.30 -24.36 7.82
C LEU A 67 -21.41 -25.32 8.27
N ASP A 68 -22.18 -25.84 7.32
CA ASP A 68 -23.09 -26.97 7.53
C ASP A 68 -22.36 -28.32 7.54
N ALA A 69 -23.09 -29.41 7.77
CA ALA A 69 -22.51 -30.76 7.86
C ALA A 69 -21.91 -31.23 6.53
N GLU A 70 -22.35 -30.65 5.42
CA GLU A 70 -21.86 -30.88 4.07
C GLU A 70 -20.67 -29.97 3.71
N GLY A 71 -20.22 -29.10 4.64
CA GLY A 71 -19.08 -28.21 4.44
C GLY A 71 -19.39 -26.95 3.63
N LYS A 72 -20.67 -26.60 3.44
CA LYS A 72 -21.10 -25.37 2.79
C LYS A 72 -21.31 -24.25 3.78
N PHE A 73 -21.15 -23.02 3.31
CA PHE A 73 -21.45 -21.84 4.10
C PHE A 73 -22.93 -21.82 4.51
N ARG A 74 -23.16 -21.49 5.78
CA ARG A 74 -24.52 -21.32 6.30
C ARG A 74 -25.09 -19.99 5.80
N PRO A 75 -26.42 -19.89 5.57
CA PRO A 75 -27.04 -18.67 5.07
C PRO A 75 -26.73 -17.42 5.91
N GLY A 76 -26.70 -17.53 7.23
CA GLY A 76 -26.39 -16.39 8.10
C GLY A 76 -24.96 -15.86 7.96
N PHE A 77 -24.03 -16.69 7.50
CA PHE A 77 -22.68 -16.24 7.15
C PHE A 77 -22.64 -15.68 5.73
N GLU A 78 -23.31 -16.32 4.76
CA GLU A 78 -23.43 -15.79 3.39
C GLU A 78 -24.12 -14.42 3.34
N ASP A 79 -25.04 -14.13 4.26
CA ASP A 79 -25.67 -12.82 4.39
C ASP A 79 -24.73 -11.76 5.02
N PHE A 80 -23.66 -12.20 5.70
CA PHE A 80 -22.72 -11.33 6.41
C PHE A 80 -21.51 -10.91 5.55
N VAL A 81 -21.08 -11.77 4.62
CA VAL A 81 -19.93 -11.53 3.72
C VAL A 81 -20.38 -11.47 2.26
N ASP A 82 -19.75 -10.64 1.44
CA ASP A 82 -20.21 -10.38 0.07
C ASP A 82 -19.76 -11.49 -0.91
N MET A 83 -18.46 -11.81 -0.93
CA MET A 83 -17.88 -12.72 -1.92
C MET A 83 -16.89 -13.75 -1.35
N ALA A 84 -16.92 -14.01 -0.04
CA ALA A 84 -15.98 -14.94 0.57
C ALA A 84 -16.20 -16.38 0.05
N SER A 85 -15.16 -16.93 -0.58
CA SER A 85 -15.13 -18.31 -1.08
C SER A 85 -14.13 -19.18 -0.30
N SER A 86 -13.54 -18.64 0.77
CA SER A 86 -12.55 -19.31 1.61
C SER A 86 -12.48 -18.63 2.98
N ILE A 87 -11.94 -19.34 3.98
CA ILE A 87 -11.78 -18.86 5.35
C ILE A 87 -10.29 -18.80 5.70
N LEU A 88 -9.86 -17.76 6.39
CA LEU A 88 -8.59 -17.73 7.12
C LEU A 88 -8.87 -17.52 8.61
N VAL A 89 -8.44 -18.43 9.46
CA VAL A 89 -8.59 -18.34 10.91
C VAL A 89 -7.26 -17.93 11.54
N LEU A 90 -7.25 -16.89 12.37
CA LEU A 90 -6.09 -16.46 13.17
C LEU A 90 -6.45 -16.59 14.66
N ASP A 91 -5.77 -17.47 15.41
CA ASP A 91 -6.29 -17.92 16.72
C ASP A 91 -5.26 -18.07 17.84
N GLU A 92 -4.10 -18.68 17.60
CA GLU A 92 -3.06 -18.85 18.62
C GLU A 92 -1.95 -17.82 18.45
N LEU A 93 -2.01 -16.77 19.27
CA LEU A 93 -0.99 -15.73 19.35
C LEU A 93 -0.17 -15.88 20.64
N ASP A 94 1.15 -15.90 20.49
CA ASP A 94 2.11 -15.76 21.57
C ASP A 94 3.14 -14.70 21.19
N LEU A 95 3.24 -13.63 21.96
CA LEU A 95 4.24 -12.57 21.77
C LEU A 95 4.77 -12.14 23.13
N VAL A 96 6.09 -11.98 23.22
CA VAL A 96 6.73 -11.51 24.45
C VAL A 96 6.67 -9.98 24.53
N GLU A 97 6.70 -9.42 25.74
CA GLU A 97 6.88 -7.98 25.93
C GLU A 97 8.21 -7.50 25.31
N PRO A 98 8.27 -6.28 24.73
CA PRO A 98 7.18 -5.30 24.57
C PRO A 98 6.35 -5.50 23.29
N TRP A 99 6.48 -6.64 22.61
CA TRP A 99 5.88 -6.90 21.29
C TRP A 99 4.41 -7.33 21.36
N ASN A 100 3.89 -7.64 22.54
CA ASN A 100 2.48 -7.96 22.82
C ASN A 100 1.56 -6.72 22.85
N ASP A 101 1.86 -5.67 22.09
CA ASP A 101 1.02 -4.48 21.94
C ASP A 101 -0.02 -4.67 20.82
N PRO A 102 -1.29 -4.25 21.01
CA PRO A 102 -2.36 -4.47 20.04
C PRO A 102 -2.09 -3.92 18.63
N TRP A 103 -1.36 -2.80 18.50
CA TRP A 103 -1.01 -2.26 17.18
C TRP A 103 0.06 -3.12 16.51
N ILE A 104 1.04 -3.63 17.27
CA ILE A 104 2.05 -4.56 16.74
C ILE A 104 1.36 -5.84 16.27
N VAL A 105 0.43 -6.37 17.07
CA VAL A 105 -0.37 -7.56 16.72
C VAL A 105 -1.20 -7.30 15.47
N ALA A 106 -1.85 -6.14 15.34
CA ALA A 106 -2.58 -5.77 14.13
C ALA A 106 -1.67 -5.70 12.89
N GLY A 107 -0.44 -5.20 13.04
CA GLY A 107 0.56 -5.21 11.96
C GLY A 107 1.00 -6.61 11.56
N VAL A 108 1.18 -7.51 12.53
CA VAL A 108 1.50 -8.94 12.29
C VAL A 108 0.32 -9.64 11.59
N ALA A 109 -0.90 -9.47 12.10
CA ALA A 109 -2.11 -10.06 11.53
C ALA A 109 -2.37 -9.56 10.11
N SER A 110 -2.30 -8.25 9.88
CA SER A 110 -2.42 -7.65 8.54
C SER A 110 -1.39 -8.22 7.55
N SER A 111 -0.13 -8.35 7.99
CA SER A 111 0.94 -8.93 7.17
C SER A 111 0.72 -10.42 6.86
N ALA A 112 0.05 -11.15 7.75
CA ALA A 112 -0.34 -12.54 7.55
C ALA A 112 -1.50 -12.66 6.58
N ILE A 113 -2.53 -11.82 6.71
CA ILE A 113 -3.67 -11.74 5.78
C ILE A 113 -3.15 -11.49 4.37
N GLU A 114 -2.39 -10.41 4.16
CA GLU A 114 -1.82 -10.03 2.85
C GLU A 114 -1.05 -11.17 2.15
N ARG A 115 -0.45 -12.08 2.91
CA ARG A 115 0.34 -13.19 2.36
C ARG A 115 -0.44 -14.49 2.19
N LEU A 116 -1.51 -14.68 2.96
CA LEU A 116 -2.24 -15.94 3.02
C LEU A 116 -3.61 -15.88 2.34
N THR A 117 -4.09 -14.67 2.00
CA THR A 117 -5.38 -14.43 1.35
C THR A 117 -5.23 -13.70 0.02
N ASP A 118 -6.35 -13.64 -0.70
CA ASP A 118 -6.67 -12.70 -1.79
C ASP A 118 -8.02 -12.04 -1.46
N ASN A 119 -8.72 -11.48 -2.45
CA ASN A 119 -9.96 -10.70 -2.24
C ASN A 119 -11.21 -11.56 -1.96
N GLN A 120 -11.09 -12.89 -1.79
CA GLN A 120 -12.23 -13.79 -1.59
C GLN A 120 -12.18 -14.56 -0.26
N PHE A 121 -11.66 -13.93 0.80
CA PHE A 121 -11.54 -14.52 2.13
C PHE A 121 -12.42 -13.84 3.17
N ALA A 122 -12.99 -14.66 4.05
CA ALA A 122 -13.38 -14.22 5.39
C ALA A 122 -12.24 -14.52 6.36
N VAL A 123 -11.67 -13.48 6.97
CA VAL A 123 -10.65 -13.65 8.02
C VAL A 123 -11.33 -13.63 9.37
N VAL A 124 -11.16 -14.69 10.14
CA VAL A 124 -11.86 -14.95 11.39
C VAL A 124 -10.89 -14.87 12.56
N PHE A 125 -11.28 -14.10 13.58
CA PHE A 125 -10.54 -13.92 14.83
C PHE A 125 -11.39 -14.33 16.02
N PRO A 126 -10.77 -14.78 17.13
CA PRO A 126 -11.48 -14.98 18.39
C PRO A 126 -11.96 -13.66 18.97
N ARG A 127 -13.14 -13.67 19.59
CA ARG A 127 -13.55 -12.62 20.52
C ARG A 127 -12.96 -12.86 21.90
N ALA A 128 -12.75 -11.75 22.59
CA ALA A 128 -12.23 -11.66 23.96
C ALA A 128 -12.90 -12.60 24.98
N VAL A 129 -14.17 -12.95 24.77
CA VAL A 129 -14.98 -13.72 25.73
C VAL A 129 -14.53 -15.19 25.84
N SER A 130 -13.79 -15.68 24.84
CA SER A 130 -13.62 -17.13 24.62
C SER A 130 -12.17 -17.63 24.76
N GLY A 131 -11.21 -16.81 25.20
CA GLY A 131 -9.78 -17.20 25.20
C GLY A 131 -8.83 -16.52 26.19
N GLY A 132 -7.56 -16.92 26.13
CA GLY A 132 -6.45 -16.37 26.94
C GLY A 132 -5.91 -15.03 26.43
N VAL A 133 -4.78 -14.57 26.98
CA VAL A 133 -4.17 -13.26 26.65
C VAL A 133 -3.95 -13.05 25.15
N GLY A 134 -3.51 -14.09 24.42
CA GLY A 134 -3.35 -14.02 22.96
C GLY A 134 -4.65 -13.77 22.21
N ALA A 135 -5.76 -14.37 22.64
CA ALA A 135 -7.07 -14.16 22.04
C ALA A 135 -7.62 -12.76 22.30
N LEU A 136 -7.36 -12.20 23.49
CA LEU A 136 -7.69 -10.81 23.80
C LEU A 136 -6.95 -9.83 22.87
N LEU A 137 -5.65 -10.03 22.70
CA LEU A 137 -4.82 -9.22 21.80
C LEU A 137 -5.24 -9.37 20.34
N LEU A 138 -5.59 -10.58 19.90
CA LEU A 138 -6.12 -10.80 18.55
C LEU A 138 -7.48 -10.10 18.36
N ALA A 139 -8.35 -10.10 19.36
CA ALA A 139 -9.64 -9.41 19.28
C ALA A 139 -9.45 -7.88 19.16
N GLU A 140 -8.54 -7.30 19.94
CA GLU A 140 -8.21 -5.87 19.85
C GLU A 140 -7.56 -5.53 18.50
N ALA A 141 -6.65 -6.37 18.02
CA ALA A 141 -6.03 -6.22 16.72
C ALA A 141 -7.04 -6.34 15.57
N ALA A 142 -8.00 -7.26 15.66
CA ALA A 142 -9.07 -7.42 14.69
C ALA A 142 -9.95 -6.15 14.63
N ALA A 143 -10.29 -5.55 15.78
CA ALA A 143 -11.01 -4.28 15.82
C ALA A 143 -10.23 -3.13 15.15
N LEU A 144 -8.91 -3.07 15.34
CA LEU A 144 -8.04 -2.11 14.64
C LEU A 144 -8.02 -2.32 13.11
N LEU A 145 -8.25 -3.55 12.66
CA LEU A 145 -8.34 -3.95 11.26
C LEU A 145 -9.79 -3.91 10.71
N SER A 146 -10.71 -3.23 11.40
CA SER A 146 -12.12 -3.11 11.02
C SER A 146 -12.88 -4.45 10.95
N ALA A 147 -12.52 -5.43 11.77
CA ALA A 147 -13.32 -6.66 11.90
C ALA A 147 -14.66 -6.39 12.58
N GLU A 148 -15.71 -6.99 12.05
CA GLU A 148 -17.07 -6.87 12.57
C GLU A 148 -17.47 -8.09 13.41
N PRO A 149 -18.28 -7.90 14.47
CA PRO A 149 -18.79 -9.01 15.28
C PRO A 149 -19.81 -9.83 14.50
N PHE A 150 -19.48 -11.09 14.23
CA PHE A 150 -20.39 -12.06 13.63
C PHE A 150 -21.21 -12.80 14.69
N SER A 151 -20.56 -13.21 15.77
CA SER A 151 -21.18 -13.91 16.90
C SER A 151 -20.55 -13.50 18.23
N ASP A 152 -20.96 -14.13 19.33
CA ASP A 152 -20.33 -13.93 20.65
C ASP A 152 -18.86 -14.39 20.68
N ASP A 153 -18.48 -15.29 19.77
CA ASP A 153 -17.14 -15.87 19.71
C ASP A 153 -16.28 -15.35 18.55
N LEU A 154 -16.88 -14.81 17.49
CA LEU A 154 -16.20 -14.55 16.23
C LEU A 154 -16.23 -13.08 15.83
N LEU A 155 -15.07 -12.55 15.44
CA LEU A 155 -14.92 -11.33 14.63
C LEU A 155 -14.53 -11.74 13.21
N ILE A 156 -15.09 -11.06 12.22
CA ILE A 156 -14.86 -11.37 10.81
C ILE A 156 -14.46 -10.11 10.04
N ILE A 157 -13.43 -10.25 9.22
CA ILE A 157 -13.07 -9.31 8.16
C ILE A 157 -13.47 -9.94 6.83
N ASP A 158 -14.27 -9.23 6.03
CA ASP A 158 -14.49 -9.59 4.63
C ASP A 158 -13.47 -8.87 3.75
N THR A 159 -12.55 -9.62 3.14
CA THR A 159 -11.50 -9.06 2.28
C THR A 159 -12.02 -8.53 0.95
N ALA A 160 -13.29 -8.78 0.60
CA ALA A 160 -13.89 -8.21 -0.60
C ALA A 160 -14.20 -6.70 -0.44
N LEU A 161 -14.27 -6.21 0.80
CA LEU A 161 -14.55 -4.81 1.12
C LEU A 161 -13.26 -3.98 1.15
N ALA A 162 -13.38 -2.66 0.91
CA ALA A 162 -12.25 -1.72 0.99
C ALA A 162 -11.84 -1.39 2.44
N ALA A 163 -12.79 -1.41 3.38
CA ALA A 163 -12.57 -0.99 4.77
C ALA A 163 -11.39 -1.69 5.49
N PRO A 164 -11.12 -2.99 5.28
CA PRO A 164 -9.96 -3.66 5.85
C PRO A 164 -8.62 -3.23 5.24
N GLU A 165 -8.58 -2.86 3.96
CA GLU A 165 -7.36 -2.36 3.31
C GLU A 165 -6.97 -0.98 3.86
N GLU A 166 -7.96 -0.09 4.00
CA GLU A 166 -7.77 1.20 4.66
C GLU A 166 -7.33 1.03 6.12
N ALA A 167 -7.92 0.08 6.84
CA ALA A 167 -7.55 -0.21 8.22
C ALA A 167 -6.12 -0.73 8.34
N ALA A 168 -5.72 -1.65 7.47
CA ALA A 168 -4.34 -2.12 7.36
C ALA A 168 -3.37 -0.97 7.06
N HIS A 169 -3.76 -0.03 6.19
CA HIS A 169 -2.98 1.17 5.93
C HIS A 169 -2.82 2.03 7.20
N ARG A 170 -3.91 2.33 7.92
CA ARG A 170 -3.87 3.10 9.18
C ARG A 170 -2.98 2.44 10.23
N VAL A 171 -3.04 1.12 10.38
CA VAL A 171 -2.18 0.36 11.29
C VAL A 171 -0.71 0.51 10.92
N ARG A 172 -0.36 0.38 9.63
CA ARG A 172 1.02 0.55 9.15
C ARG A 172 1.53 1.97 9.42
N GLU A 173 0.72 2.99 9.16
CA GLU A 173 1.11 4.38 9.43
C GLU A 173 1.28 4.64 10.93
N ARG A 174 0.39 4.12 11.76
CA ARG A 174 0.50 4.24 13.22
C ARG A 174 1.77 3.58 13.75
N LEU A 175 2.11 2.39 13.26
CA LEU A 175 3.34 1.69 13.67
C LEU A 175 4.60 2.42 13.20
N ARG A 176 4.62 2.93 11.95
CA ARG A 176 5.69 3.78 11.45
C ARG A 176 5.87 5.02 12.32
N THR A 177 4.77 5.66 12.67
CA THR A 177 4.73 6.83 13.55
C THR A 177 5.30 6.49 14.93
N ARG A 178 4.83 5.41 15.57
CA ARG A 178 5.35 4.97 16.88
C ARG A 178 6.84 4.63 16.85
N ALA A 179 7.30 3.95 15.79
CA ALA A 179 8.72 3.63 15.62
C ALA A 179 9.58 4.90 15.44
N ARG A 180 9.04 5.94 14.80
CA ARG A 180 9.72 7.23 14.59
C ARG A 180 9.69 8.13 15.83
N TYR A 181 8.63 8.09 16.64
CA TYR A 181 8.38 9.06 17.73
C TYR A 181 8.31 8.44 19.14
N GLY A 182 8.71 7.17 19.32
CA GLY A 182 8.89 6.57 20.65
C GLY A 182 7.60 6.26 21.42
N GLY A 183 6.48 6.04 20.72
CA GLY A 183 5.23 5.58 21.34
C GLY A 183 4.27 6.67 21.83
N ALA A 184 4.60 7.95 21.70
CA ALA A 184 3.64 9.03 21.94
C ALA A 184 2.48 8.97 20.94
N ASP A 185 1.25 9.11 21.42
CA ASP A 185 0.09 9.30 20.57
C ASP A 185 0.17 10.72 19.96
N PRO A 186 0.32 10.89 18.64
CA PRO A 186 0.31 12.21 18.00
C PRO A 186 -1.02 12.95 18.19
N TRP A 187 -2.07 12.24 18.62
CA TRP A 187 -3.41 12.79 18.87
C TRP A 187 -3.74 12.95 20.35
N SER A 188 -2.81 12.63 21.27
CA SER A 188 -3.01 13.00 22.67
C SER A 188 -2.91 14.52 22.77
N LYS A 189 -4.00 15.15 23.17
CA LYS A 189 -4.20 16.60 23.35
C LYS A 189 -3.22 17.30 24.31
N ASP A 190 -2.22 16.60 24.82
CA ASP A 190 -1.27 17.07 25.84
C ASP A 190 0.10 17.46 25.28
N TRP A 191 0.29 17.47 23.95
CA TRP A 191 1.41 18.18 23.35
C TRP A 191 1.04 19.66 23.23
N GLU A 192 1.22 20.38 24.34
CA GLU A 192 1.30 21.84 24.36
C GLU A 192 2.38 22.29 23.35
N GLU A 193 1.93 22.84 22.22
CA GLU A 193 2.40 24.08 21.55
C GLU A 193 3.90 24.41 21.43
N GLU A 194 4.85 23.49 21.61
CA GLU A 194 6.30 23.81 21.50
C GLU A 194 7.04 23.22 20.28
N ASP A 195 6.40 22.42 19.42
CA ASP A 195 7.04 21.85 18.20
C ASP A 195 6.23 22.10 16.90
N GLU A 196 5.35 23.13 16.87
CA GLU A 196 4.74 23.63 15.62
C GLU A 196 5.73 24.37 14.70
N ALA A 197 7.02 24.40 15.07
CA ALA A 197 8.12 24.87 14.25
C ALA A 197 8.98 23.70 13.76
N ASP A 198 8.42 22.83 12.92
CA ASP A 198 9.13 22.26 11.76
C ASP A 198 8.15 21.46 10.91
N GLY A 199 7.40 22.18 10.08
CA GLY A 199 6.58 21.66 8.99
C GLY A 199 7.40 21.15 7.79
N GLU A 200 8.71 20.97 7.93
CA GLU A 200 9.56 20.49 6.83
C GLU A 200 9.38 18.98 6.64
N VAL A 201 8.44 18.61 5.75
CA VAL A 201 8.23 17.22 5.31
C VAL A 201 9.29 16.82 4.28
N LEU A 202 9.74 17.77 3.46
CA LEU A 202 10.80 17.58 2.48
C LEU A 202 12.16 17.98 3.06
N THR A 203 12.75 17.10 3.87
CA THR A 203 14.09 17.35 4.46
C THR A 203 15.16 17.51 3.37
N ALA A 204 16.27 18.20 3.68
CA ALA A 204 17.38 18.38 2.73
C ALA A 204 17.89 17.06 2.13
N ARG A 205 17.94 15.98 2.93
CA ARG A 205 18.36 14.64 2.48
C ARG A 205 17.31 13.98 1.59
N THR A 206 16.02 14.12 1.93
CA THR A 206 14.91 13.64 1.11
C THR A 206 14.87 14.35 -0.24
N ALA A 207 15.00 15.68 -0.24
CA ALA A 207 15.09 16.51 -1.45
C ALA A 207 16.26 16.08 -2.34
N ALA A 208 17.43 15.82 -1.77
CA ALA A 208 18.61 15.38 -2.53
C ALA A 208 18.40 14.03 -3.24
N VAL A 209 17.75 13.07 -2.58
CA VAL A 209 17.45 11.76 -3.18
C VAL A 209 16.33 11.86 -4.22
N LEU A 210 15.29 12.66 -3.97
CA LEU A 210 14.22 12.90 -4.94
C LEU A 210 14.77 13.61 -6.19
N ARG A 211 15.65 14.58 -6.01
CA ARG A 211 16.34 15.26 -7.11
C ARG A 211 17.16 14.28 -7.95
N LEU A 212 17.90 13.37 -7.32
CA LEU A 212 18.60 12.31 -8.06
C LEU A 212 17.61 11.45 -8.86
N ALA A 213 16.51 11.03 -8.24
CA ALA A 213 15.51 10.19 -8.88
C ALA A 213 14.94 10.85 -10.14
N LEU A 214 14.57 12.13 -10.05
CA LEU A 214 14.07 12.92 -11.17
C LEU A 214 15.13 13.13 -12.26
N GLN A 215 16.40 13.32 -11.89
CA GLN A 215 17.50 13.39 -12.87
C GLN A 215 17.68 12.08 -13.63
N GLU A 216 17.63 10.93 -12.95
CA GLU A 216 17.72 9.62 -13.60
C GLU A 216 16.53 9.36 -14.53
N LEU A 217 15.32 9.74 -14.11
CA LEU A 217 14.12 9.63 -14.94
C LEU A 217 14.18 10.56 -16.15
N SER A 218 14.67 11.79 -15.97
CA SER A 218 14.90 12.73 -17.07
C SER A 218 15.89 12.16 -18.08
N ASP A 219 17.03 11.64 -17.63
CA ASP A 219 18.04 11.06 -18.52
C ASP A 219 17.47 9.85 -19.30
N GLN A 220 16.70 8.99 -18.63
CA GLN A 220 16.00 7.88 -19.28
C GLN A 220 14.96 8.39 -20.30
N ALA A 221 14.14 9.37 -19.93
CA ALA A 221 13.11 9.96 -20.80
C ALA A 221 13.74 10.55 -22.06
N TRP A 222 14.82 11.32 -21.92
CA TRP A 222 15.53 11.95 -23.04
C TRP A 222 16.18 10.92 -23.97
N GLN A 223 16.65 9.80 -23.43
CA GLN A 223 17.14 8.67 -24.23
C GLN A 223 15.99 8.05 -25.03
N GLU A 224 14.90 7.67 -24.36
CA GLU A 224 13.73 7.05 -25.00
C GLU A 224 13.08 7.98 -26.04
N VAL A 225 13.05 9.30 -25.81
CA VAL A 225 12.62 10.30 -26.80
C VAL A 225 13.42 10.19 -28.11
N THR A 226 14.74 9.95 -28.04
CA THR A 226 15.54 9.72 -29.27
C THR A 226 15.24 8.43 -29.95
N GLU A 227 15.02 7.37 -29.17
CA GLU A 227 14.81 6.03 -29.69
C GLU A 227 13.43 5.90 -30.33
N LEU A 228 12.40 6.46 -29.70
CA LEU A 228 11.01 6.33 -30.12
C LEU A 228 10.56 7.42 -31.11
N GLY A 229 11.07 8.65 -30.98
CA GLY A 229 10.58 9.79 -31.77
C GLY A 229 9.06 9.96 -31.65
N ASP A 230 8.36 9.95 -32.78
CA ASP A 230 6.89 10.05 -32.86
C ASP A 230 6.19 8.68 -32.93
N GLU A 231 6.91 7.56 -32.80
CA GLU A 231 6.33 6.22 -32.93
C GLU A 231 5.38 5.92 -31.75
N PRO A 232 4.12 5.50 -31.98
CA PRO A 232 3.20 5.12 -30.91
C PRO A 232 3.67 3.84 -30.21
N LEU A 233 3.46 3.74 -28.89
CA LEU A 233 3.77 2.56 -28.12
C LEU A 233 2.61 1.55 -28.12
N ARG A 234 2.95 0.27 -28.00
CA ARG A 234 1.97 -0.79 -27.78
C ARG A 234 1.67 -0.93 -26.29
N ARG A 235 0.47 -1.41 -25.95
CA ARG A 235 0.14 -1.77 -24.57
C ARG A 235 1.15 -2.81 -24.05
N GLY A 236 1.68 -2.58 -22.85
CA GLY A 236 2.73 -3.41 -22.26
C GLY A 236 4.12 -3.21 -22.85
N ALA A 237 4.36 -2.07 -23.54
CA ALA A 237 5.71 -1.65 -23.89
C ALA A 237 6.56 -1.50 -22.62
N ASN A 238 7.84 -1.86 -22.72
CA ASN A 238 8.81 -1.64 -21.64
C ASN A 238 9.33 -0.20 -21.69
N GLY A 239 10.03 0.22 -20.64
CA GLY A 239 10.61 1.57 -20.53
C GLY A 239 9.73 2.53 -19.76
N LEU A 240 10.20 3.75 -19.61
CA LEU A 240 9.52 4.80 -18.85
C LEU A 240 8.18 5.15 -19.48
N PHE A 241 8.15 5.42 -20.80
CA PHE A 241 6.91 5.78 -21.49
C PHE A 241 5.94 4.60 -21.63
N GLY A 242 6.44 3.36 -21.57
CA GLY A 242 5.59 2.17 -21.53
C GLY A 242 4.95 1.91 -20.16
N ALA A 243 5.50 2.49 -19.10
CA ALA A 243 4.99 2.38 -17.72
C ALA A 243 3.98 3.49 -17.36
N LEU A 244 3.77 4.48 -18.23
CA LEU A 244 2.76 5.52 -18.06
C LEU A 244 1.34 4.99 -18.33
N PRO A 245 0.29 5.70 -17.89
CA PRO A 245 -1.09 5.33 -18.15
C PRO A 245 -1.39 5.06 -19.63
N PRO A 246 -2.27 4.08 -19.96
CA PRO A 246 -2.57 3.68 -21.35
C PRO A 246 -2.96 4.83 -22.28
N VAL A 247 -3.61 5.87 -21.75
CA VAL A 247 -4.02 7.07 -22.49
C VAL A 247 -2.84 7.81 -23.15
N THR A 248 -1.62 7.62 -22.63
CA THR A 248 -0.39 8.26 -23.14
C THR A 248 0.29 7.50 -24.29
N LEU A 249 -0.10 6.25 -24.57
CA LEU A 249 0.64 5.37 -25.48
C LEU A 249 0.72 5.88 -26.92
N HIS A 250 -0.26 6.70 -27.34
CA HIS A 250 -0.33 7.26 -28.70
C HIS A 250 0.25 8.66 -28.82
N GLN A 251 0.81 9.22 -27.74
CA GLN A 251 1.39 10.56 -27.75
C GLN A 251 2.71 10.60 -28.53
N ASP A 252 2.98 11.74 -29.16
CA ASP A 252 4.10 11.93 -30.09
C ASP A 252 5.42 12.33 -29.38
N GLY A 253 6.47 12.53 -30.17
CA GLY A 253 7.78 12.92 -29.67
C GLY A 253 7.81 14.33 -29.10
N ALA A 254 6.86 15.22 -29.41
CA ALA A 254 6.76 16.54 -28.80
C ALA A 254 6.21 16.42 -27.37
N TRP A 255 5.15 15.63 -27.19
CA TRP A 255 4.59 15.34 -25.87
C TRP A 255 5.62 14.66 -24.96
N ARG A 256 6.33 13.65 -25.46
CA ARG A 256 7.38 12.95 -24.69
C ARG A 256 8.52 13.87 -24.26
N ARG A 257 8.86 14.86 -25.08
CA ARG A 257 9.83 15.91 -24.72
C ARG A 257 9.33 16.80 -23.60
N GLN A 258 8.04 17.11 -23.56
CA GLN A 258 7.44 17.85 -22.44
C GLN A 258 7.46 17.02 -21.16
N MET A 259 7.18 15.72 -21.23
CA MET A 259 7.29 14.83 -20.07
C MET A 259 8.74 14.72 -19.56
N ALA A 260 9.71 14.51 -20.47
CA ALA A 260 11.13 14.52 -20.13
C ALA A 260 11.54 15.84 -19.47
N ARG A 261 10.97 16.95 -19.93
CA ARG A 261 11.19 18.28 -19.37
C ARG A 261 10.57 18.47 -17.99
N ALA A 262 9.39 17.91 -17.72
CA ALA A 262 8.77 17.99 -16.39
C ALA A 262 9.71 17.42 -15.30
N PHE A 263 10.40 16.32 -15.57
CA PHE A 263 11.43 15.80 -14.66
C PHE A 263 12.60 16.78 -14.43
N ASP A 264 13.08 17.44 -15.50
CA ASP A 264 14.14 18.44 -15.41
C ASP A 264 13.72 19.66 -14.58
N ASP A 265 12.50 20.15 -14.82
CA ASP A 265 11.96 21.34 -14.14
C ASP A 265 11.82 21.06 -12.64
N LEU A 266 11.24 19.91 -12.25
CA LEU A 266 11.13 19.51 -10.84
C LEU A 266 12.50 19.24 -10.18
N ALA A 267 13.45 18.64 -10.91
CA ALA A 267 14.80 18.43 -10.40
C ALA A 267 15.57 19.76 -10.19
N ALA A 268 15.25 20.78 -10.99
CA ALA A 268 15.78 22.13 -10.83
C ALA A 268 15.16 22.83 -9.61
N ASP A 269 13.85 22.73 -9.44
CA ASP A 269 13.12 23.28 -8.29
C ASP A 269 13.63 22.75 -6.95
N LEU A 270 13.90 21.44 -6.88
CA LEU A 270 14.51 20.81 -5.71
C LEU A 270 15.92 21.30 -5.38
N ALA A 271 16.61 21.95 -6.31
CA ALA A 271 17.88 22.63 -6.00
C ALA A 271 17.68 23.92 -5.19
N SER A 272 16.46 24.49 -5.22
CA SER A 272 16.02 25.69 -4.49
C SER A 272 15.02 25.40 -3.37
N THR A 273 14.97 24.16 -2.87
CA THR A 273 14.24 23.67 -1.67
C THR A 273 12.70 23.69 -1.69
N GLU A 274 12.05 24.26 -2.70
CA GLU A 274 10.60 24.17 -2.87
C GLU A 274 10.28 23.42 -4.18
N VAL A 275 9.32 22.49 -4.12
CA VAL A 275 8.82 21.77 -5.29
C VAL A 275 7.31 21.78 -5.26
N GLU A 276 6.70 22.33 -6.31
CA GLU A 276 5.26 22.43 -6.46
C GLU A 276 4.92 22.15 -7.92
N PRO A 277 4.24 21.03 -8.22
CA PRO A 277 3.78 20.73 -9.56
C PRO A 277 2.83 21.81 -10.08
N ARG A 278 3.06 22.28 -11.31
CA ARG A 278 2.26 23.35 -11.92
C ARG A 278 1.29 22.86 -13.00
N SER A 279 1.31 21.57 -13.28
CA SER A 279 0.51 20.90 -14.31
C SER A 279 0.45 19.40 -14.06
N THR A 280 -0.53 18.71 -14.63
CA THR A 280 -0.73 17.25 -14.49
C THR A 280 0.51 16.44 -14.88
N GLY A 281 1.25 16.90 -15.89
CA GLY A 281 2.49 16.28 -16.33
C GLY A 281 3.61 16.40 -15.29
N GLU A 282 3.65 17.51 -14.54
CA GLU A 282 4.56 17.67 -13.41
C GLU A 282 4.13 16.80 -12.22
N GLU A 283 2.83 16.65 -11.93
CA GLU A 283 2.35 15.74 -10.88
C GLU A 283 2.70 14.29 -11.18
N MET A 284 2.44 13.84 -12.43
CA MET A 284 2.84 12.51 -12.87
C MET A 284 4.36 12.32 -12.79
N ALA A 285 5.16 13.34 -13.17
CA ALA A 285 6.61 13.28 -13.08
C ALA A 285 7.08 13.17 -11.62
N LEU A 286 6.46 13.93 -10.71
CA LEU A 286 6.74 13.87 -9.29
C LEU A 286 6.37 12.51 -8.69
N HIS A 287 5.24 11.93 -9.09
CA HIS A 287 4.79 10.60 -8.65
C HIS A 287 5.84 9.54 -8.98
N LEU A 288 6.27 9.51 -10.25
CA LEU A 288 7.32 8.60 -10.71
C LEU A 288 8.66 8.89 -10.01
N GLY A 289 8.96 10.16 -9.75
CA GLY A 289 10.12 10.61 -8.98
C GLY A 289 10.15 10.02 -7.58
N ILE A 290 9.05 10.11 -6.83
CA ILE A 290 8.92 9.55 -5.47
C ILE A 290 9.01 8.02 -5.50
N ALA A 291 8.34 7.37 -6.45
CA ALA A 291 8.43 5.91 -6.61
C ALA A 291 9.88 5.46 -6.87
N ARG A 292 10.60 6.18 -7.74
CA ARG A 292 12.02 5.93 -8.03
C ARG A 292 12.92 6.24 -6.85
N ALA A 293 12.67 7.30 -6.10
CA ALA A 293 13.43 7.66 -4.91
C ALA A 293 13.29 6.58 -3.81
N LYS A 294 12.08 6.07 -3.61
CA LYS A 294 11.80 4.93 -2.72
C LYS A 294 12.55 3.67 -3.13
N ASP A 295 12.60 3.37 -4.42
CA ASP A 295 13.38 2.27 -4.98
C ASP A 295 14.90 2.45 -4.72
N LEU A 296 15.43 3.67 -4.92
CA LEU A 296 16.83 4.00 -4.64
C LEU A 296 17.18 3.81 -3.16
N THR A 297 16.36 4.32 -2.22
CA THR A 297 16.57 4.14 -0.78
C THR A 297 16.56 2.67 -0.38
N ARG A 298 15.65 1.87 -0.96
CA ARG A 298 15.51 0.45 -0.63
C ARG A 298 16.64 -0.41 -1.22
N ASN A 299 16.96 -0.19 -2.49
CA ASN A 299 17.76 -1.13 -3.29
C ASN A 299 19.19 -0.63 -3.57
N ARG A 300 19.49 0.65 -3.34
CA ARG A 300 20.83 1.25 -3.52
C ARG A 300 21.28 2.10 -2.33
N PRO A 301 21.27 1.56 -1.09
CA PRO A 301 21.53 2.33 0.13
C PRO A 301 22.92 2.98 0.17
N HIS A 302 23.95 2.36 -0.42
CA HIS A 302 25.30 2.96 -0.50
C HIS A 302 25.32 4.23 -1.34
N ARG A 303 24.60 4.25 -2.46
CA ARG A 303 24.52 5.43 -3.33
C ARG A 303 23.74 6.55 -2.66
N VAL A 304 22.67 6.21 -1.93
CA VAL A 304 21.93 7.18 -1.12
C VAL A 304 22.83 7.77 -0.04
N HIS A 305 23.60 6.94 0.68
CA HIS A 305 24.55 7.40 1.68
C HIS A 305 25.58 8.38 1.11
N GLU A 306 26.15 8.11 -0.07
CA GLU A 306 27.09 9.02 -0.73
C GLU A 306 26.47 10.40 -1.05
N ILE A 307 25.21 10.41 -1.50
CA ILE A 307 24.51 11.65 -1.89
C ILE A 307 24.19 12.53 -0.69
N VAL A 308 23.85 11.91 0.45
CA VAL A 308 23.40 12.62 1.65
C VAL A 308 24.50 12.81 2.70
N ALA A 309 25.72 12.37 2.41
CA ALA A 309 26.84 12.32 3.36
C ALA A 309 27.12 13.68 4.04
N ASP A 310 27.04 14.78 3.27
CA ASP A 310 27.34 16.13 3.74
C ASP A 310 26.09 16.91 4.19
N LEU A 311 24.92 16.28 4.20
CA LEU A 311 23.65 16.90 4.57
C LEU A 311 23.28 16.53 6.02
N PRO A 312 22.64 17.45 6.76
CA PRO A 312 22.21 17.18 8.13
C PRO A 312 21.18 16.04 8.17
N GLU A 313 21.31 15.14 9.14
CA GLU A 313 20.30 14.10 9.38
C GLU A 313 19.05 14.74 9.96
N HIS A 314 17.88 14.30 9.49
CA HIS A 314 16.61 14.72 10.05
C HIS A 314 15.72 13.50 10.33
N ARG A 315 14.91 13.57 11.40
CA ARG A 315 14.05 12.47 11.84
C ARG A 315 13.01 12.03 10.79
N ARG A 316 12.70 12.91 9.83
CA ARG A 316 11.78 12.68 8.70
C ARG A 316 12.47 12.32 7.39
N ASP A 317 13.77 12.05 7.41
CA ASP A 317 14.48 11.65 6.19
C ASP A 317 13.82 10.43 5.52
N PHE A 318 13.59 10.56 4.22
CA PHE A 318 13.03 9.52 3.35
C PHE A 318 11.61 9.08 3.73
N ASP A 319 10.82 9.97 4.33
CA ASP A 319 9.40 9.75 4.57
C ASP A 319 8.57 9.90 3.29
N TRP A 320 8.77 8.97 2.35
CA TRP A 320 8.15 9.04 1.02
C TRP A 320 6.61 9.02 1.04
N ALA A 321 6.00 8.50 2.11
CA ALA A 321 4.55 8.56 2.28
C ALA A 321 4.11 10.00 2.58
N ALA A 322 4.71 10.63 3.61
CA ALA A 322 4.44 12.03 3.92
C ALA A 322 4.78 12.98 2.75
N CYS A 323 5.84 12.70 1.98
CA CYS A 323 6.13 13.46 0.76
C CYS A 323 5.04 13.30 -0.31
N SER A 324 4.44 12.11 -0.45
CA SER A 324 3.34 11.87 -1.38
C SER A 324 2.05 12.57 -0.93
N ASP A 325 1.85 12.76 0.38
CA ASP A 325 0.67 13.45 0.91
C ASP A 325 0.85 14.98 0.89
N LEU A 326 2.07 15.49 1.08
CA LEU A 326 2.33 16.93 1.10
C LEU A 326 2.52 17.52 -0.30
N LEU A 327 3.23 16.83 -1.19
CA LEU A 327 3.64 17.40 -2.48
C LEU A 327 2.59 17.22 -3.59
N PHE A 328 1.44 16.61 -3.26
CA PHE A 328 0.28 16.48 -4.11
C PHE A 328 -0.88 17.24 -3.48
N GLU A 329 -1.49 18.18 -4.20
CA GLU A 329 -2.73 18.82 -3.73
C GLU A 329 -3.92 17.84 -3.79
N ASP A 330 -3.94 16.99 -4.82
CA ASP A 330 -4.81 15.82 -4.96
C ASP A 330 -4.08 14.66 -5.67
N HIS A 331 -4.64 13.44 -5.59
CA HIS A 331 -4.06 12.23 -6.21
C HIS A 331 -4.79 11.84 -7.49
N ASP A 332 -5.49 12.77 -8.14
CA ASP A 332 -6.42 12.45 -9.21
C ASP A 332 -5.72 11.92 -10.46
N VAL A 333 -4.49 12.39 -10.72
CA VAL A 333 -3.65 11.86 -11.80
C VAL A 333 -3.35 10.36 -11.67
N LEU A 334 -3.43 9.79 -10.47
CA LEU A 334 -3.22 8.36 -10.22
C LEU A 334 -4.43 7.51 -10.63
N MET A 335 -5.63 8.11 -10.74
CA MET A 335 -6.82 7.43 -11.23
C MET A 335 -6.64 6.91 -12.66
N LEU A 336 -5.75 7.53 -13.46
CA LEU A 336 -5.43 7.09 -14.82
C LEU A 336 -4.77 5.69 -14.89
N PHE A 337 -4.27 5.15 -13.76
CA PHE A 337 -3.77 3.78 -13.69
C PHE A 337 -4.86 2.75 -13.40
N ASP A 338 -6.04 3.18 -12.95
CA ASP A 338 -7.15 2.29 -12.64
C ASP A 338 -7.96 1.97 -13.91
N ASN A 339 -7.89 0.71 -14.34
CA ASN A 339 -8.64 0.26 -15.52
C ASN A 339 -10.17 0.32 -15.32
N SER A 340 -10.66 0.42 -14.08
CA SER A 340 -12.09 0.59 -13.80
C SER A 340 -12.58 2.02 -14.05
N LEU A 341 -11.66 2.98 -14.15
CA LEU A 341 -11.91 4.40 -14.44
C LEU A 341 -11.49 4.78 -15.86
N ASP A 342 -11.38 3.80 -16.77
CA ASP A 342 -11.05 4.04 -18.19
C ASP A 342 -12.05 5.03 -18.81
N GLY A 343 -11.54 6.13 -19.39
CA GLY A 343 -12.34 7.24 -19.91
C GLY A 343 -12.56 8.42 -18.94
N ILE A 344 -12.00 8.39 -17.72
CA ILE A 344 -12.05 9.52 -16.78
C ILE A 344 -11.36 10.79 -17.32
N GLU A 345 -10.45 10.63 -18.28
CA GLU A 345 -9.79 11.72 -18.98
C GLU A 345 -10.73 12.55 -19.89
N ASP A 346 -11.91 12.02 -20.20
CA ASP A 346 -12.90 12.72 -21.03
C ASP A 346 -13.71 13.70 -20.16
N ASP A 347 -13.50 15.00 -20.38
CA ASP A 347 -14.15 16.13 -19.68
C ASP A 347 -15.69 16.08 -19.71
N ASP A 348 -16.27 15.37 -20.67
CA ASP A 348 -17.72 15.23 -20.86
C ASP A 348 -18.34 14.13 -19.98
N THR A 349 -17.54 13.39 -19.20
CA THR A 349 -18.06 12.31 -18.33
C THR A 349 -18.63 12.85 -17.02
N GLU A 350 -19.73 12.24 -16.57
CA GLU A 350 -20.40 12.61 -15.31
C GLU A 350 -19.47 12.40 -14.09
N VAL A 351 -18.54 11.45 -14.18
CA VAL A 351 -17.52 11.17 -13.16
C VAL A 351 -16.51 12.32 -13.07
N ASN A 352 -15.95 12.77 -14.19
CA ASN A 352 -15.01 13.89 -14.23
C ASN A 352 -15.65 15.19 -13.69
N GLN A 353 -16.87 15.50 -14.14
CA GLN A 353 -17.62 16.69 -13.69
C GLN A 353 -18.02 16.65 -12.21
N THR A 354 -18.25 15.47 -11.64
CA THR A 354 -18.62 15.30 -10.23
C THR A 354 -17.40 15.38 -9.31
N LEU A 355 -16.26 14.86 -9.75
CA LEU A 355 -15.01 14.85 -8.99
C LEU A 355 -14.24 16.16 -9.10
N GLY A 356 -14.51 16.98 -10.11
CA GLY A 356 -13.86 18.28 -10.30
C GLY A 356 -12.42 18.16 -10.83
N VAL A 357 -12.09 17.03 -11.46
CA VAL A 357 -10.75 16.76 -11.97
C VAL A 357 -10.48 17.60 -13.21
N VAL A 358 -9.27 18.13 -13.34
CA VAL A 358 -8.90 19.05 -14.44
C VAL A 358 -7.68 18.51 -15.20
N ASN A 359 -7.66 18.66 -16.52
CA ASN A 359 -6.52 18.39 -17.40
C ASN A 359 -6.00 16.93 -17.38
N LEU A 360 -6.87 15.92 -17.24
CA LEU A 360 -6.47 14.51 -17.32
C LEU A 360 -6.24 14.01 -18.76
N ALA A 361 -6.83 14.68 -19.76
CA ALA A 361 -6.54 14.40 -21.16
C ALA A 361 -5.04 14.65 -21.44
N PRO A 362 -4.31 13.71 -22.09
CA PRO A 362 -2.87 13.85 -22.27
C PRO A 362 -2.42 15.14 -22.97
N LEU A 363 -3.26 15.68 -23.86
CA LEU A 363 -2.96 16.92 -24.58
C LEU A 363 -2.91 18.14 -23.63
N ASP A 364 -3.63 18.06 -22.51
CA ASP A 364 -3.74 19.12 -21.52
C ASP A 364 -2.79 18.95 -20.34
N TRP A 365 -2.03 17.83 -20.28
CA TRP A 365 -1.15 17.54 -19.15
C TRP A 365 -0.11 18.63 -18.85
N PHE A 366 0.29 19.41 -19.85
CA PHE A 366 1.28 20.47 -19.69
C PHE A 366 0.66 21.87 -19.71
N THR A 367 -0.67 21.95 -19.65
CA THR A 367 -1.41 23.18 -19.40
C THR A 367 -1.25 23.54 -17.93
N PRO A 368 -0.85 24.78 -17.59
CA PRO A 368 -0.67 25.17 -16.21
C PRO A 368 -2.01 25.20 -15.47
N PHE A 369 -2.02 24.72 -14.22
CA PHE A 369 -3.18 24.84 -13.34
C PHE A 369 -3.54 26.30 -13.05
N ASP A 370 -2.51 27.11 -12.78
CA ASP A 370 -2.61 28.56 -12.66
C ASP A 370 -1.72 29.27 -13.69
N PRO A 371 -2.30 30.04 -14.63
CA PRO A 371 -1.56 30.83 -15.61
C PRO A 371 -0.55 31.81 -15.00
N GLU A 372 -0.78 32.32 -13.78
CA GLU A 372 0.12 33.26 -13.10
C GLU A 372 1.40 32.58 -12.60
N HIS A 373 1.33 31.28 -12.31
CA HIS A 373 2.45 30.47 -11.84
C HIS A 373 3.08 29.60 -12.95
N ALA A 374 2.63 29.75 -14.20
CA ALA A 374 3.11 28.97 -15.32
C ALA A 374 4.65 29.03 -15.50
N ARG A 375 5.24 27.90 -15.90
CA ARG A 375 6.67 27.83 -16.25
C ARG A 375 6.97 28.78 -17.42
N ASP A 376 8.15 29.42 -17.41
CA ASP A 376 8.61 30.25 -18.53
C ASP A 376 8.56 29.46 -19.85
N PRO A 377 7.78 29.88 -20.85
CA PRO A 377 7.66 29.16 -22.12
C PRO A 377 8.95 29.19 -22.97
N SER A 378 9.86 30.13 -22.70
CA SER A 378 11.12 30.30 -23.44
C SER A 378 12.26 29.41 -22.95
N ARG A 379 12.04 28.65 -21.86
CA ARG A 379 13.07 27.86 -21.17
C ARG A 379 13.73 26.75 -21.99
N GLY A 380 13.16 26.37 -23.14
CA GLY A 380 13.78 25.56 -24.22
C GLY A 380 14.24 24.14 -23.83
N PHE A 381 14.11 23.14 -24.70
CA PHE A 381 14.51 21.75 -24.36
C PHE A 381 16.04 21.58 -24.22
N ARG A 382 16.49 20.51 -23.54
CA ARG A 382 17.92 20.13 -23.53
C ARG A 382 18.44 20.10 -24.96
N HIS A 383 19.43 20.94 -25.26
CA HIS A 383 20.18 20.84 -26.51
C HIS A 383 21.03 19.57 -26.42
N ARG A 384 20.82 18.63 -27.34
CA ARG A 384 21.77 17.52 -27.51
C ARG A 384 23.09 18.00 -28.08
#